data_AF-A0A945A0C1-F1
#
_entry.id   AF-A0A945A0C1-F1
#
_cell.length_a   1.000
_cell.length_b   1.000
_cell.length_c   1.000
_cell.angle_alpha   90.00
_cell.angle_beta   90.00
_cell.angle_gamma   90.00
#
_symmetry.space_group_name_H-M   'P 1'
#
loop_
_entity.id
_entity.type
_entity.pdbx_description
1 polymer ?
#
loop_
_entity_poly.entity_id
_entity_poly.type
_entity_poly.pdbx_seq_one_letter_code
_entity_poly.pdbx_strand_id
1 'polypeptide(L)'
;MIENPLSTIFGFIGSFYGLVLPLLIIFFLTVMFLASMSVPGAKPRRVGDAIYCYLMHGVSVILMTVGALPTVFSVFAGVAYTGRTYIALLLVFACGGLLFLVQDQAVRSLDSASSAVTEAIYTTTIKIIGNVIALLSGVSIFLSIVLASFQPGWWVTPFVLLLYGMLLSWCTKGNQDWELMKALQVSSTPVRASSPRPKAKKKRPAARKRRK
;
A
#
# COMPACT_ATOMS: atom_id res chain seq x y z
N MET A 1 -37.25 16.11 10.30
CA MET A 1 -36.45 17.23 10.82
C MET A 1 -35.24 17.35 9.92
N ILE A 2 -35.11 18.45 9.18
CA ILE A 2 -33.92 18.71 8.36
C ILE A 2 -32.90 19.29 9.34
N GLU A 3 -31.87 18.51 9.69
CA GLU A 3 -30.73 19.02 10.45
C GLU A 3 -30.14 20.21 9.70
N ASN A 4 -30.00 21.36 10.36
CA ASN A 4 -29.40 22.53 9.76
C ASN A 4 -27.95 22.19 9.38
N PRO A 5 -27.57 22.15 8.09
CA PRO A 5 -26.24 21.71 7.67
C PRO A 5 -25.12 22.57 8.25
N LEU A 6 -25.41 23.84 8.56
CA LEU A 6 -24.49 24.73 9.26
C LEU A 6 -24.21 24.29 10.72
N SER A 7 -25.18 23.68 11.40
CA SER A 7 -24.96 23.15 12.77
C SER A 7 -24.09 21.90 12.78
N THR A 8 -24.08 21.13 11.69
CA THR A 8 -23.20 19.97 11.51
C THR A 8 -21.78 20.42 11.14
N ILE A 9 -21.63 21.46 10.32
CA ILE A 9 -20.33 22.00 9.86
C ILE A 9 -19.63 22.82 10.97
N PHE A 10 -20.36 23.68 11.69
CA PHE A 10 -19.82 24.49 12.78
C PHE A 10 -20.05 23.90 14.17
N GLY A 11 -20.70 22.74 14.25
CA GLY A 11 -20.79 21.96 15.47
C GLY A 11 -19.43 21.40 15.88
N PHE A 12 -19.35 20.86 17.11
CA PHE A 12 -18.10 20.28 17.63
C PHE A 12 -17.50 19.23 16.68
N ILE A 13 -18.35 18.39 16.07
CA ILE A 13 -17.96 17.37 15.10
C ILE A 13 -17.38 18.00 13.83
N GLY A 14 -18.10 18.93 13.20
CA GLY A 14 -17.63 19.61 11.99
C GLY A 14 -16.39 20.47 12.22
N SER A 15 -16.26 21.11 13.39
CA SER A 15 -15.09 21.90 13.76
C SER A 15 -13.87 21.01 14.05
N PHE A 16 -14.08 19.89 14.75
CA PHE A 16 -13.04 18.92 15.04
C PHE A 16 -12.53 18.28 13.76
N TYR A 17 -13.38 17.72 12.90
CA TYR A 17 -12.95 17.16 11.63
C TYR A 17 -12.48 18.23 10.63
N GLY A 18 -13.10 19.40 10.62
CA GLY A 18 -12.76 20.51 9.74
C GLY A 18 -11.39 21.14 10.02
N LEU A 19 -10.91 21.09 11.28
CA LEU A 19 -9.58 21.57 11.65
C LEU A 19 -8.57 20.42 11.79
N VAL A 20 -8.91 19.36 12.51
CA VAL A 20 -7.97 18.26 12.83
C VAL A 20 -7.59 17.51 11.57
N LEU A 21 -8.54 17.20 10.68
CA LEU A 21 -8.24 16.44 9.46
C LEU A 21 -7.22 17.16 8.55
N PRO A 22 -7.38 18.45 8.17
CA PRO A 22 -6.37 19.12 7.37
C PRO A 22 -5.03 19.29 8.11
N LEU A 23 -5.04 19.51 9.43
CA LEU A 23 -3.81 19.56 10.22
C LEU A 23 -3.05 18.22 10.19
N LEU A 24 -3.77 17.10 10.30
CA LEU A 24 -3.22 15.75 10.24
C LEU A 24 -2.69 15.44 8.84
N ILE A 25 -3.39 15.88 7.78
CA ILE A 25 -2.92 15.78 6.39
C ILE A 25 -1.63 16.58 6.20
N ILE A 26 -1.58 17.85 6.63
CA ILE A 26 -0.38 18.69 6.53
C ILE A 26 0.77 18.07 7.31
N PHE A 27 0.52 17.58 8.53
CA PHE A 27 1.51 16.91 9.35
C PHE A 27 2.07 15.67 8.63
N PHE A 28 1.20 14.81 8.10
CA PHE A 28 1.61 13.63 7.36
C PHE A 28 2.43 13.97 6.10
N LEU A 29 1.98 14.96 5.32
CA LEU A 29 2.73 15.45 4.16
C LEU A 29 4.10 16.01 4.55
N THR A 30 4.19 16.71 5.68
CA THR A 30 5.45 17.26 6.19
C THR A 30 6.41 16.15 6.59
N VAL A 31 5.91 15.12 7.29
CA VAL A 31 6.71 13.94 7.66
C VAL A 31 7.19 13.18 6.43
N MET A 32 6.32 12.97 5.44
CA MET A 32 6.71 12.35 4.17
C MET A 32 7.78 13.18 3.46
N PHE A 33 7.61 14.50 3.39
CA PHE A 33 8.57 15.39 2.74
C PHE A 33 9.94 15.34 3.45
N LEU A 34 9.95 15.37 4.78
CA LEU A 34 11.17 15.28 5.58
C LEU A 34 11.88 13.93 5.39
N ALA A 35 11.12 12.82 5.41
CA ALA A 35 11.66 11.49 5.17
C ALA A 35 12.26 11.37 3.76
N SER A 36 11.57 11.85 2.74
CA SER A 36 12.05 11.81 1.35
C SER A 36 13.28 12.70 1.12
N MET A 37 13.39 13.82 1.83
CA MET A 37 14.57 14.71 1.79
C MET A 37 15.81 14.14 2.49
N SER A 38 15.66 13.08 3.31
CA SER A 38 16.79 12.44 3.99
C SER A 38 17.65 11.58 3.04
N VAL A 39 17.16 11.30 1.83
CA VAL A 39 17.90 10.54 0.81
C VAL A 39 18.94 11.44 0.12
N PRO A 40 20.23 11.03 0.06
CA PRO A 40 21.26 11.80 -0.62
C PRO A 40 20.91 12.05 -2.10
N GLY A 41 20.96 13.31 -2.53
CA GLY A 41 20.67 13.70 -3.92
C GLY A 41 19.21 14.03 -4.22
N ALA A 42 18.30 13.91 -3.24
CA ALA A 42 16.91 14.31 -3.39
C ALA A 42 16.76 15.83 -3.60
N LYS A 43 16.04 16.24 -4.65
CA LYS A 43 15.74 17.66 -4.92
C LYS A 43 14.36 17.99 -4.34
N PRO A 44 14.22 19.05 -3.51
CA PRO A 44 12.96 19.37 -2.82
C PRO A 44 11.74 19.45 -3.75
N ARG A 45 11.92 20.09 -4.92
CA ARG A 45 10.84 20.25 -5.90
C ARG A 45 10.39 18.91 -6.51
N ARG A 46 11.35 18.02 -6.82
CA ARG A 46 11.06 16.69 -7.37
C ARG A 46 10.45 15.75 -6.34
N VAL A 47 10.80 15.90 -5.06
CA VAL A 47 10.14 15.20 -3.95
C VAL A 47 8.68 15.62 -3.83
N GLY A 48 8.38 16.92 -3.93
CA GLY A 48 7.01 17.43 -3.96
C GLY A 48 6.20 16.85 -5.12
N ASP A 49 6.78 16.85 -6.33
CA ASP A 49 6.14 16.26 -7.52
C ASP A 49 5.88 14.75 -7.32
N ALA A 50 6.82 14.02 -6.70
CA ALA A 50 6.64 12.60 -6.39
C ALA A 50 5.49 12.37 -5.41
N ILE A 51 5.44 13.12 -4.30
CA ILE A 51 4.35 13.02 -3.32
C ILE A 51 3.00 13.27 -3.99
N TYR A 52 2.90 14.32 -4.80
CA TYR A 52 1.66 14.61 -5.55
C TYR A 52 1.27 13.46 -6.49
N CYS A 53 2.20 12.94 -7.28
CA CYS A 53 1.91 11.85 -8.22
C CYS A 53 1.42 10.59 -7.51
N TYR A 54 2.07 10.18 -6.41
CA TYR A 54 1.67 8.99 -5.65
C TYR A 54 0.34 9.19 -4.89
N LEU A 55 0.04 10.40 -4.42
CA LEU A 55 -1.29 10.72 -3.87
C LEU A 55 -2.36 10.60 -4.96
N MET A 56 -2.09 11.11 -6.16
CA MET A 56 -3.02 11.00 -7.29
C MET A 56 -3.15 9.56 -7.82
N HIS A 57 -2.11 8.72 -7.70
CA HIS A 57 -2.23 7.27 -7.88
C HIS A 57 -3.23 6.68 -6.90
N GLY A 58 -3.12 7.03 -5.61
CA GLY A 58 -4.07 6.60 -4.59
C GLY A 58 -5.51 7.01 -4.89
N VAL A 59 -5.74 8.27 -5.26
CA VAL A 59 -7.06 8.78 -5.66
C VAL A 59 -7.62 8.00 -6.85
N SER A 60 -6.78 7.71 -7.84
CA SER A 60 -7.18 6.95 -9.04
C SER A 60 -7.59 5.51 -8.68
N VAL A 61 -6.82 4.84 -7.81
CA VAL A 61 -7.16 3.50 -7.29
C VAL A 61 -8.46 3.51 -6.49
N ILE A 62 -8.71 4.56 -5.71
CA ILE A 62 -9.98 4.72 -4.98
C ILE A 62 -11.14 4.85 -5.97
N LEU A 63 -11.03 5.70 -7.00
CA LEU A 63 -12.06 5.85 -8.03
C LEU A 63 -12.34 4.53 -8.77
N MET A 64 -11.29 3.81 -9.16
CA MET A 64 -11.42 2.47 -9.75
C MET A 64 -12.14 1.52 -8.79
N THR A 65 -11.79 1.54 -7.51
CA THR A 65 -12.41 0.66 -6.50
C THR A 65 -13.90 1.00 -6.32
N VAL A 66 -14.24 2.29 -6.24
CA VAL A 66 -15.64 2.75 -6.12
C VAL A 66 -16.47 2.36 -7.34
N GLY A 67 -15.90 2.34 -8.55
CA GLY A 67 -16.59 1.87 -9.75
C GLY A 67 -16.68 0.34 -9.86
N ALA A 68 -15.59 -0.37 -9.54
CA ALA A 68 -15.48 -1.81 -9.75
C ALA A 68 -16.13 -2.64 -8.63
N LEU A 69 -15.89 -2.27 -7.37
CA LEU A 69 -16.26 -3.11 -6.23
C LEU A 69 -17.79 -3.30 -6.15
N PRO A 70 -18.64 -2.26 -6.21
CA PRO A 70 -20.09 -2.44 -6.24
C PRO A 70 -20.57 -3.31 -7.41
N THR A 71 -19.88 -3.24 -8.56
CA THR A 71 -20.17 -4.04 -9.76
C THR A 71 -19.84 -5.51 -9.55
N VAL A 72 -18.73 -5.82 -8.90
CA VAL A 72 -18.39 -7.21 -8.53
C VAL A 72 -19.40 -7.74 -7.51
N PHE A 73 -19.75 -6.92 -6.51
CA PHE A 73 -20.76 -7.26 -5.52
C PHE A 73 -22.12 -7.61 -6.14
N SER A 74 -22.58 -6.83 -7.13
CA SER A 74 -23.88 -7.06 -7.77
C SER A 74 -23.94 -8.39 -8.53
N VAL A 75 -22.83 -8.79 -9.16
CA VAL A 75 -22.69 -10.09 -9.83
C VAL A 75 -22.80 -11.24 -8.82
N PHE A 76 -22.05 -11.19 -7.72
CA PHE A 76 -22.09 -12.25 -6.70
C PHE A 76 -23.41 -12.28 -5.90
N ALA A 77 -24.05 -11.13 -5.71
CA ALA A 77 -25.35 -11.05 -5.05
C ALA A 77 -26.51 -11.46 -5.97
N GLY A 78 -26.29 -11.58 -7.28
CA GLY A 78 -27.34 -11.85 -8.26
C GLY A 78 -28.35 -10.69 -8.43
N VAL A 79 -27.98 -9.48 -8.01
CA VAL A 79 -28.85 -8.30 -8.06
C VAL A 79 -28.33 -7.35 -9.14
N ALA A 80 -28.94 -7.37 -10.33
CA ALA A 80 -28.53 -6.49 -11.41
C ALA A 80 -28.82 -5.01 -11.08
N TYR A 81 -27.83 -4.13 -11.28
CA TYR A 81 -28.09 -2.70 -11.28
C TYR A 81 -28.88 -2.27 -12.52
N THR A 82 -29.52 -1.11 -12.42
CA THR A 82 -30.10 -0.45 -13.60
C THR A 82 -29.00 -0.06 -14.58
N GLY A 83 -29.29 -0.08 -15.90
CA GLY A 83 -28.30 0.25 -16.93
C GLY A 83 -27.64 1.62 -16.74
N ARG A 84 -28.39 2.62 -16.24
CA ARG A 84 -27.84 3.94 -15.89
C ARG A 84 -26.79 3.88 -14.79
N THR A 85 -27.01 3.06 -13.76
CA THR A 85 -26.07 2.89 -12.65
C THR A 85 -24.81 2.17 -13.11
N TYR A 86 -24.93 1.14 -13.95
CA TYR A 86 -23.77 0.48 -14.56
C TYR A 86 -22.90 1.44 -15.37
N ILE A 87 -23.51 2.24 -16.24
CA ILE A 87 -22.79 3.22 -17.05
C ILE A 87 -22.08 4.25 -16.16
N ALA A 88 -22.76 4.74 -15.11
CA ALA A 88 -22.14 5.67 -14.16
C ALA A 88 -20.92 5.05 -13.45
N LEU A 89 -21.04 3.82 -12.94
CA LEU A 89 -19.94 3.11 -12.28
C LEU A 89 -18.78 2.84 -13.24
N LEU A 90 -19.07 2.45 -14.48
CA LEU A 90 -18.06 2.26 -15.52
C LEU A 90 -17.34 3.56 -15.89
N LEU A 91 -18.06 4.69 -15.94
CA LEU A 91 -17.48 5.98 -16.25
C LEU A 91 -16.58 6.47 -15.11
N VAL A 92 -16.99 6.26 -13.84
CA VAL A 92 -16.15 6.51 -12.67
C VAL A 92 -14.89 5.63 -12.70
N PHE A 93 -15.04 4.34 -13.02
CA PHE A 93 -13.91 3.42 -13.18
C PHE A 93 -12.96 3.88 -14.30
N ALA A 94 -13.48 4.24 -15.46
CA ALA A 94 -12.69 4.70 -16.60
C ALA A 94 -11.97 6.02 -16.31
N CYS A 95 -12.62 6.94 -15.59
CA CYS A 95 -12.00 8.19 -15.14
C CYS A 95 -10.83 7.91 -14.19
N GLY A 96 -11.01 7.00 -13.21
CA GLY A 96 -9.91 6.52 -12.37
C GLY A 96 -8.78 5.89 -13.20
N GLY A 97 -9.13 5.08 -14.20
CA GLY A 97 -8.23 4.52 -15.23
C GLY A 97 -7.34 5.54 -15.92
N LEU A 98 -7.97 6.55 -16.52
CA LEU A 98 -7.28 7.59 -17.27
C LEU A 98 -6.38 8.43 -16.36
N LEU A 99 -6.88 8.80 -15.17
CA LEU A 99 -6.07 9.52 -14.19
C LEU A 99 -4.84 8.69 -13.79
N PHE A 100 -5.00 7.40 -13.51
CA PHE A 100 -3.89 6.52 -13.17
C PHE A 100 -2.83 6.49 -14.27
N LEU A 101 -3.23 6.35 -15.53
CA LEU A 101 -2.30 6.32 -16.67
C LEU A 101 -1.54 7.63 -16.86
N VAL A 102 -2.21 8.78 -16.73
CA VAL A 102 -1.57 10.10 -16.83
C VAL A 102 -0.51 10.27 -15.73
N GLN A 103 -0.84 9.85 -14.52
CA GLN A 103 0.10 9.93 -13.41
C GLN A 103 1.24 8.90 -13.52
N ASP A 104 0.98 7.69 -14.02
CA ASP A 104 2.03 6.69 -14.28
C ASP A 104 3.08 7.22 -15.25
N GLN A 105 2.64 7.90 -16.31
CA GLN A 105 3.56 8.55 -17.24
C GLN A 105 4.37 9.68 -16.56
N ALA A 106 3.76 10.44 -15.66
CA ALA A 106 4.44 11.50 -14.91
C ALA A 106 5.51 10.93 -13.96
N VAL A 107 5.21 9.83 -13.24
CA VAL A 107 6.14 9.17 -12.30
C VAL A 107 7.41 8.71 -13.01
N ARG A 108 7.32 8.21 -14.25
CA ARG A 108 8.49 7.76 -15.03
C ARG A 108 9.51 8.86 -15.33
N SER A 109 9.10 10.13 -15.26
CA SER A 109 9.99 11.29 -15.47
C SER A 109 10.71 11.77 -14.20
N LEU A 110 10.41 11.17 -13.05
CA LEU A 110 10.98 11.52 -11.76
C LEU A 110 12.29 10.78 -11.51
N ASP A 111 13.16 11.41 -10.71
CA ASP A 111 14.42 10.80 -10.29
C ASP A 111 14.15 9.74 -9.22
N SER A 112 14.74 8.56 -9.40
CA SER A 112 14.66 7.43 -8.46
C SER A 112 14.98 7.81 -7.01
N ALA A 113 15.93 8.72 -6.78
CA ALA A 113 16.29 9.14 -5.41
C ALA A 113 15.18 9.96 -4.74
N SER A 114 14.38 10.69 -5.53
CA SER A 114 13.28 11.52 -5.02
C SER A 114 11.97 10.76 -4.89
N SER A 115 11.76 9.67 -5.65
CA SER A 115 10.55 8.85 -5.60
C SER A 115 10.65 7.64 -4.66
N ALA A 116 11.85 7.14 -4.37
CA ALA A 116 12.04 5.87 -3.64
C ALA A 116 11.28 5.78 -2.31
N VAL A 117 11.36 6.82 -1.47
CA VAL A 117 10.68 6.83 -0.16
C VAL A 117 9.17 6.89 -0.33
N THR A 118 8.68 7.77 -1.22
CA THR A 118 7.26 7.94 -1.49
C THR A 118 6.64 6.66 -2.08
N GLU A 119 7.35 6.01 -3.01
CA GLU A 119 6.98 4.72 -3.60
C GLU A 119 6.91 3.60 -2.56
N ALA A 120 7.91 3.55 -1.67
CA ALA A 120 7.95 2.56 -0.59
C ALA A 120 6.77 2.76 0.38
N ILE A 121 6.48 4.00 0.76
CA ILE A 121 5.34 4.33 1.63
C ILE A 121 4.02 3.95 0.94
N TYR A 122 3.85 4.32 -0.33
CA TYR A 122 2.65 4.01 -1.10
C TYR A 122 2.42 2.49 -1.20
N THR A 123 3.42 1.75 -1.66
CA THR A 123 3.35 0.28 -1.83
C THR A 123 3.09 -0.41 -0.49
N THR A 124 3.78 0.02 0.57
CA THR A 124 3.59 -0.53 1.92
C THR A 124 2.19 -0.24 2.44
N THR A 125 1.66 0.96 2.20
CA THR A 125 0.30 1.34 2.61
C THR A 125 -0.75 0.47 1.93
N ILE A 126 -0.66 0.26 0.62
CA ILE A 126 -1.58 -0.61 -0.12
C ILE A 126 -1.45 -2.07 0.37
N LYS A 127 -0.23 -2.55 0.66
CA LYS A 127 0.02 -3.89 1.21
C LYS A 127 -0.62 -4.07 2.58
N ILE A 128 -0.48 -3.08 3.48
CA ILE A 128 -1.11 -3.08 4.81
C ILE A 128 -2.63 -3.09 4.67
N ILE A 129 -3.20 -2.21 3.85
CA ILE A 129 -4.65 -2.14 3.63
C ILE A 129 -5.17 -3.48 3.08
N GLY A 130 -4.53 -4.04 2.06
CA GLY A 130 -4.90 -5.34 1.49
C GLY A 130 -4.89 -6.45 2.53
N ASN A 131 -3.83 -6.53 3.34
CA ASN A 131 -3.71 -7.50 4.42
C ASN A 131 -4.78 -7.31 5.50
N VAL A 132 -5.05 -6.09 5.94
CA VAL A 132 -6.08 -5.78 6.94
C VAL A 132 -7.46 -6.18 6.42
N ILE A 133 -7.79 -5.84 5.18
CA ILE A 133 -9.07 -6.24 4.55
C ILE A 133 -9.18 -7.76 4.48
N ALA A 134 -8.13 -8.45 4.04
CA ALA A 134 -8.12 -9.91 3.95
C ALA A 134 -8.28 -10.57 5.33
N LEU A 135 -7.58 -10.06 6.35
CA LEU A 135 -7.69 -10.56 7.73
C LEU A 135 -9.09 -10.36 8.29
N LEU A 136 -9.64 -9.14 8.20
CA LEU A 136 -10.98 -8.83 8.69
C LEU A 136 -12.05 -9.67 7.98
N SER A 137 -11.89 -9.87 6.67
CA SER A 137 -12.79 -10.71 5.88
C SER A 137 -12.69 -12.19 6.27
N GLY A 138 -11.48 -12.70 6.46
CA GLY A 138 -11.25 -14.07 6.93
C GLY A 138 -11.83 -14.32 8.33
N VAL A 139 -11.62 -13.38 9.25
CA VAL A 139 -12.24 -13.42 10.59
C VAL A 139 -13.76 -13.38 10.48
N SER A 140 -14.34 -12.55 9.60
CA SER A 140 -15.78 -12.48 9.38
C SER A 140 -16.37 -13.82 8.89
N ILE A 141 -15.71 -14.51 7.96
CA ILE A 141 -16.11 -15.85 7.50
C ILE A 141 -16.01 -16.85 8.65
N PHE A 142 -14.88 -16.85 9.37
CA PHE A 142 -14.66 -17.75 10.50
C PHE A 142 -15.73 -17.58 11.57
N LEU A 143 -16.04 -16.33 11.96
CA LEU A 143 -17.07 -16.03 12.94
C LEU A 143 -18.45 -16.51 12.45
N SER A 144 -18.79 -16.28 11.18
CA SER A 144 -20.07 -16.71 10.61
C SER A 144 -20.26 -18.22 10.68
N ILE A 145 -19.18 -18.99 10.47
CA ILE A 145 -19.16 -20.45 10.59
C ILE A 145 -19.33 -20.87 12.05
N VAL A 146 -18.56 -20.28 12.97
CA VAL A 146 -18.60 -20.64 14.41
C VAL A 146 -19.95 -20.33 15.04
N LEU A 147 -20.57 -19.20 14.66
CA LEU A 147 -21.90 -18.81 15.15
C LEU A 147 -23.05 -19.50 14.40
N ALA A 148 -22.75 -20.32 13.37
CA ALA A 148 -23.75 -20.93 12.48
C ALA A 148 -24.77 -19.92 11.90
N SER A 149 -24.33 -18.69 11.66
CA SER A 149 -25.18 -17.57 11.24
C SER A 149 -25.25 -17.46 9.71
N PHE A 150 -26.00 -18.38 9.08
CA PHE A 150 -26.07 -18.51 7.63
C PHE A 150 -27.28 -17.82 7.01
N GLN A 151 -27.35 -16.49 7.10
CA GLN A 151 -28.37 -15.69 6.40
C GLN A 151 -28.17 -15.72 4.88
N PRO A 152 -29.21 -15.68 4.04
CA PRO A 152 -29.03 -15.65 2.58
C PRO A 152 -28.05 -14.55 2.13
N GLY A 153 -27.02 -14.92 1.37
CA GLY A 153 -25.98 -13.99 0.91
C GLY A 153 -24.91 -13.60 1.95
N TRP A 154 -24.90 -14.20 3.14
CA TRP A 154 -23.94 -13.90 4.22
C TRP A 154 -22.47 -13.92 3.78
N TRP A 155 -22.13 -14.83 2.86
CA TRP A 155 -20.76 -15.06 2.40
C TRP A 155 -20.29 -14.04 1.35
N VAL A 156 -21.21 -13.38 0.63
CA VAL A 156 -20.88 -12.56 -0.54
C VAL A 156 -19.95 -11.41 -0.16
N THR A 157 -20.31 -10.64 0.87
CA THR A 157 -19.53 -9.49 1.33
C THR A 157 -18.13 -9.87 1.79
N PRO A 158 -17.95 -10.77 2.76
CA PRO A 158 -16.61 -11.13 3.21
C PRO A 158 -15.82 -11.86 2.11
N PHE A 159 -16.46 -12.61 1.22
CA PHE A 159 -15.76 -13.25 0.11
C PHE A 159 -15.21 -12.24 -0.92
N VAL A 160 -16.03 -11.28 -1.36
CA VAL A 160 -15.59 -10.25 -2.31
C VAL A 160 -14.49 -9.39 -1.70
N LEU A 161 -14.62 -9.01 -0.41
CA LEU A 161 -13.58 -8.26 0.29
C LEU A 161 -12.30 -9.09 0.49
N LEU A 162 -12.40 -10.39 0.75
CA LEU A 162 -11.24 -11.28 0.83
C LEU A 162 -10.50 -11.31 -0.51
N LEU A 163 -11.21 -11.50 -1.63
CA LEU A 163 -10.61 -11.48 -2.97
C LEU A 163 -9.96 -10.13 -3.28
N TYR A 164 -10.63 -9.03 -2.94
CA TYR A 164 -10.09 -7.68 -3.13
C TYR A 164 -8.84 -7.44 -2.29
N GLY A 165 -8.84 -7.81 -1.00
CA GLY A 165 -7.69 -7.69 -0.11
C GLY A 165 -6.50 -8.54 -0.58
N MET A 166 -6.76 -9.77 -1.04
CA MET A 166 -5.74 -10.63 -1.65
C MET A 166 -5.19 -10.02 -2.95
N LEU A 167 -6.04 -9.44 -3.80
CA LEU A 167 -5.63 -8.77 -5.02
C LEU A 167 -4.71 -7.58 -4.73
N LEU A 168 -5.07 -6.73 -3.76
CA LEU A 168 -4.22 -5.61 -3.34
C LEU A 168 -2.86 -6.08 -2.80
N SER A 169 -2.86 -7.14 -1.98
CA SER A 169 -1.61 -7.73 -1.48
C SER A 169 -0.79 -8.38 -2.60
N TRP A 170 -1.43 -8.89 -3.65
CA TRP A 170 -0.74 -9.45 -4.81
C TRP A 170 -0.11 -8.36 -5.66
N CYS A 171 -0.85 -7.29 -5.95
CA CYS A 171 -0.36 -6.15 -6.73
C CYS A 171 0.82 -5.43 -6.07
N THR A 172 1.02 -5.63 -4.76
CA THR A 172 2.13 -5.05 -3.99
C THR A 172 3.28 -6.03 -3.70
N LYS A 173 3.23 -7.27 -4.23
CA LYS A 173 4.38 -8.17 -4.20
C LYS A 173 5.47 -7.64 -5.14
N GLY A 174 6.41 -6.90 -4.58
CA GLY A 174 7.63 -6.50 -5.26
C GLY A 174 8.62 -7.66 -5.38
N ASN A 175 9.57 -7.54 -6.32
CA ASN A 175 10.62 -8.53 -6.61
C ASN A 175 11.50 -8.89 -5.38
N GLN A 176 11.49 -8.05 -4.33
CA GLN A 176 12.25 -8.29 -3.09
C GLN A 176 11.65 -9.39 -2.19
N ASP A 177 10.32 -9.59 -2.20
CA ASP A 177 9.69 -10.66 -1.42
C ASP A 177 10.10 -12.06 -1.95
N TRP A 178 10.39 -12.16 -3.26
CA TRP A 178 10.90 -13.37 -3.91
C TRP A 178 12.35 -13.67 -3.49
N GLU A 179 13.19 -12.65 -3.35
CA GLU A 179 14.57 -12.82 -2.87
C GLU A 179 14.62 -13.18 -1.37
N LEU A 180 13.69 -12.69 -0.56
CA LEU A 180 13.52 -13.12 0.84
C LEU A 180 13.02 -14.57 0.93
N MET A 181 12.05 -14.98 0.11
CA MET A 181 11.61 -16.38 0.06
C MET A 181 12.73 -17.31 -0.42
N LYS A 182 13.54 -16.89 -1.40
CA LYS A 182 14.75 -17.61 -1.80
C LYS A 182 15.79 -17.68 -0.69
N ALA A 183 16.05 -16.58 0.02
CA ALA A 183 17.00 -16.55 1.14
C ALA A 183 16.56 -17.47 2.29
N LEU A 184 15.25 -17.52 2.58
CA LEU A 184 14.65 -18.44 3.55
C LEU A 184 14.71 -19.90 3.07
N GLN A 185 14.52 -20.16 1.77
CA GLN A 185 14.70 -21.50 1.19
C GLN A 185 16.17 -21.96 1.24
N VAL A 186 17.13 -21.09 0.93
CA VAL A 186 18.56 -21.40 1.00
C VAL A 186 19.02 -21.68 2.43
N SER A 187 18.44 -20.99 3.43
CA SER A 187 18.73 -21.23 4.85
C SER A 187 18.21 -22.56 5.42
N SER A 188 17.45 -23.35 4.64
CA SER A 188 16.96 -24.68 5.05
C SER A 188 17.86 -25.84 4.59
N THR A 189 18.93 -25.57 3.85
CA THR A 189 19.97 -26.58 3.61
C THR A 189 20.83 -26.74 4.88
N PRO A 190 20.93 -27.95 5.47
CA PRO A 190 21.72 -28.15 6.67
C PRO A 190 23.18 -27.85 6.34
N VAL A 191 23.74 -26.87 7.04
CA VAL A 191 25.18 -26.56 7.02
C VAL A 191 25.91 -27.85 7.37
N ARG A 192 26.50 -28.49 6.35
CA ARG A 192 27.42 -29.60 6.54
C ARG A 192 28.56 -29.08 7.39
N ALA A 193 28.59 -29.49 8.65
CA ALA A 193 29.49 -29.02 9.69
C ALA A 193 30.95 -29.02 9.19
N SER A 194 31.51 -27.84 8.99
CA SER A 194 32.95 -27.67 8.87
C SER A 194 33.56 -27.86 10.26
N SER A 195 34.28 -28.97 10.42
CA SER A 195 35.04 -29.28 11.63
C SER A 195 36.08 -28.17 11.91
N PRO A 196 36.20 -27.68 13.17
CA PRO A 196 37.20 -26.69 13.54
C PRO A 196 38.43 -27.33 14.20
N ARG A 197 39.64 -26.86 13.82
CA ARG A 197 40.82 -26.51 14.69
C ARG A 197 42.17 -26.77 13.97
N PRO A 198 43.31 -26.24 14.48
CA PRO A 198 43.54 -24.96 15.17
C PRO A 198 44.78 -24.18 14.65
N LYS A 199 44.87 -22.91 15.07
CA LYS A 199 46.00 -22.00 14.83
C LYS A 199 47.28 -22.44 15.55
N ALA A 200 48.43 -22.35 14.88
CA ALA A 200 49.75 -22.23 15.53
C ALA A 200 50.36 -20.85 15.25
N LYS A 201 50.67 -20.11 16.33
CA LYS A 201 51.34 -18.80 16.38
C LYS A 201 52.87 -18.95 16.45
N LYS A 202 53.64 -18.08 15.79
CA LYS A 202 54.82 -17.35 16.35
C LYS A 202 55.39 -16.33 15.32
N LYS A 203 55.19 -15.01 15.52
CA LYS A 203 56.12 -13.95 16.03
C LYS A 203 57.38 -13.71 15.14
N ARG A 204 57.39 -12.66 14.29
CA ARG A 204 58.05 -11.30 14.39
C ARG A 204 59.55 -11.27 13.98
N PRO A 205 60.19 -10.12 13.66
CA PRO A 205 59.77 -8.91 12.93
C PRO A 205 60.84 -8.32 11.93
N ALA A 206 60.41 -7.35 11.11
CA ALA A 206 61.12 -6.17 10.56
C ALA A 206 62.50 -6.28 9.85
N ALA A 207 62.58 -5.82 8.58
CA ALA A 207 63.61 -4.89 8.12
C ALA A 207 63.19 -4.15 6.84
N ARG A 208 62.89 -2.86 7.02
CA ARG A 208 62.65 -1.85 6.00
C ARG A 208 63.98 -1.48 5.33
N LYS A 209 64.18 -1.72 4.03
CA LYS A 209 65.34 -1.22 3.28
C LYS A 209 64.90 -0.08 2.35
N ARG A 210 65.34 1.14 2.68
CA ARG A 210 65.29 2.35 1.85
C ARG A 210 66.67 2.51 1.17
N ARG A 211 66.64 2.85 -0.13
CA ARG A 211 67.64 3.58 -0.96
C ARG A 211 69.12 3.15 -0.98
N LYS A 212 69.63 2.93 -2.20
CA LYS A 212 70.44 3.93 -2.90
C LYS A 212 69.99 3.99 -4.36
#